data_AF-A0A382VGS9-F1
#
_entry.id   AF-A0A382VGS9-F1
#
_cell.length_a   1.000
_cell.length_b   1.000
_cell.length_c   1.000
_cell.angle_alpha   90.00
_cell.angle_beta   90.00
_cell.angle_gamma   90.00
#
_symmetry.space_group_name_H-M   'P 1'
#
loop_
_entity.id
_entity.type
_entity.pdbx_description
1 polymer ?
#
loop_
_entity_poly.entity_id
_entity_poly.type
_entity_poly.pdbx_seq_one_letter_code
_entity_poly.pdbx_strand_id
1 'polypeptide(L)'
;MSSIEYDVYYSTGGVSNIGGGSDVWVRHWIEEIAPKLDKPFKLLIDRDRLQSDEDIDIQVIYRNHPDFYRLLDGAEKIHILHGYYEPTKVILDNADKIESNVMHCSLYKSLRAHEDLDLSWLKHFSAEDSWEKEMLDIAKKTIWIGLSDTIYHDNYDIIDIPNFYEFKANKIAIENNTVGFCSRMETRKAPHFL
;
A
#
# COMPACT_ATOMS: atom_id res chain seq x y z
N MET A 1 -14.05 -11.96 -30.82
CA MET A 1 -13.44 -12.75 -29.73
C MET A 1 -13.71 -11.97 -28.46
N SER A 2 -14.43 -12.52 -27.48
CA SER A 2 -14.53 -11.85 -26.17
C SER A 2 -13.11 -11.79 -25.61
N SER A 3 -12.59 -10.58 -25.40
CA SER A 3 -11.41 -10.42 -24.55
C SER A 3 -11.72 -11.09 -23.22
N ILE A 4 -10.85 -11.97 -22.74
CA ILE A 4 -10.98 -12.46 -21.37
C ILE A 4 -10.93 -11.23 -20.48
N GLU A 5 -12.01 -10.97 -19.76
CA GLU A 5 -12.07 -9.89 -18.78
C GLU A 5 -11.23 -10.29 -17.56
N TYR A 6 -10.34 -9.41 -17.13
CA TYR A 6 -9.50 -9.61 -15.97
C TYR A 6 -9.40 -8.33 -15.15
N ASP A 7 -9.20 -8.52 -13.85
CA ASP A 7 -8.91 -7.42 -12.94
C ASP A 7 -7.40 -7.27 -12.76
N VAL A 8 -6.97 -6.04 -12.51
CA VAL A 8 -5.61 -5.72 -12.13
C VAL A 8 -5.55 -5.40 -10.65
N TYR A 9 -4.62 -6.04 -9.96
CA TYR A 9 -4.18 -5.63 -8.65
C TYR A 9 -2.87 -4.87 -8.82
N TYR A 10 -2.87 -3.60 -8.44
CA TYR A 10 -1.74 -2.70 -8.63
C TYR A 10 -1.03 -2.44 -7.30
N SER A 11 0.30 -2.49 -7.30
CA SER A 11 1.12 -2.18 -6.13
C SER A 11 2.45 -1.55 -6.53
N THR A 12 3.04 -0.71 -5.69
CA THR A 12 4.43 -0.23 -5.87
C THR A 12 5.48 -1.20 -5.29
N GLY A 13 5.05 -2.25 -4.56
CA GLY A 13 5.96 -3.20 -3.89
C GLY A 13 5.27 -4.45 -3.30
N GLY A 14 5.98 -5.20 -2.45
CA GLY A 14 5.37 -6.25 -1.61
C GLY A 14 5.31 -7.68 -2.15
N VAL A 15 6.15 -8.01 -3.14
CA VAL A 15 6.28 -9.38 -3.65
C VAL A 15 7.38 -10.15 -2.89
N SER A 16 8.63 -10.06 -3.36
CA SER A 16 9.81 -10.72 -2.78
C SER A 16 10.67 -9.77 -1.94
N ASN A 17 10.75 -8.50 -2.34
CA ASN A 17 11.43 -7.46 -1.58
C ASN A 17 10.42 -6.74 -0.67
N ILE A 18 10.60 -6.87 0.65
CA ILE A 18 9.80 -6.22 1.68
C ILE A 18 10.57 -5.02 2.24
N GLY A 19 10.16 -3.80 1.87
CA GLY A 19 10.76 -2.54 2.31
C GLY A 19 9.99 -1.83 3.41
N GLY A 20 8.74 -2.23 3.70
CA GLY A 20 7.91 -1.58 4.70
C GLY A 20 6.62 -2.32 5.04
N GLY A 21 5.79 -1.70 5.88
CA GLY A 21 4.54 -2.30 6.35
C GLY A 21 3.51 -2.52 5.24
N SER A 22 3.46 -1.65 4.23
CA SER A 22 2.58 -1.81 3.07
C SER A 22 2.97 -2.98 2.19
N ASP A 23 4.27 -3.27 2.07
CA ASP A 23 4.77 -4.45 1.35
C ASP A 23 4.36 -5.75 2.05
N VAL A 24 4.37 -5.77 3.38
CA VAL A 24 3.86 -6.91 4.17
C VAL A 24 2.37 -7.12 3.95
N TRP A 25 1.59 -6.05 3.83
CA TRP A 25 0.16 -6.16 3.51
C TRP A 25 -0.07 -6.81 2.13
N VAL A 26 0.64 -6.35 1.11
CA VAL A 26 0.55 -6.94 -0.24
C VAL A 26 0.94 -8.41 -0.20
N ARG A 27 1.97 -8.77 0.57
CA ARG A 27 2.35 -10.17 0.77
C ARG A 27 1.23 -11.01 1.40
N HIS A 28 0.57 -10.52 2.43
CA HIS A 28 -0.60 -11.20 3.01
C HIS A 28 -1.74 -11.33 2.01
N TRP A 29 -1.99 -10.30 1.20
CA TRP A 29 -2.99 -10.39 0.14
C TRP A 29 -2.64 -11.49 -0.88
N ILE A 30 -1.37 -11.62 -1.28
CA ILE A 30 -0.89 -12.67 -2.18
C ILE A 30 -1.13 -14.06 -1.58
N GLU A 31 -0.84 -14.25 -0.30
CA GLU A 31 -0.92 -15.56 0.35
C GLU A 31 -2.36 -15.96 0.70
N GLU A 32 -3.17 -15.00 1.13
CA GLU A 32 -4.46 -15.29 1.75
C GLU A 32 -5.66 -14.96 0.86
N ILE A 33 -5.53 -14.01 -0.08
CA ILE A 33 -6.67 -13.52 -0.87
C ILE A 33 -6.56 -13.99 -2.31
N ALA A 34 -5.39 -13.80 -2.94
CA ALA A 34 -5.18 -14.14 -4.35
C ALA A 34 -5.58 -15.59 -4.72
N PRO A 35 -5.31 -16.63 -3.90
CA PRO A 35 -5.70 -18.01 -4.21
C PRO A 35 -7.22 -18.27 -4.14
N LYS A 36 -7.98 -17.35 -3.54
CA LYS A 36 -9.44 -17.44 -3.35
C LYS A 36 -10.21 -16.62 -4.39
N LEU A 37 -9.53 -15.98 -5.34
CA LEU A 37 -10.16 -15.21 -6.39
C LEU A 37 -10.65 -16.12 -7.51
N ASP A 38 -11.95 -16.07 -7.80
CA ASP A 38 -12.57 -16.85 -8.88
C ASP A 38 -12.44 -16.20 -10.26
N LYS A 39 -12.05 -14.91 -10.30
CA LYS A 39 -11.91 -14.13 -11.52
C LYS A 39 -10.44 -14.10 -11.98
N PRO A 40 -10.15 -14.20 -13.28
CA PRO A 40 -8.81 -13.99 -13.80
C PRO A 40 -8.26 -12.62 -13.37
N PHE A 41 -7.01 -12.59 -12.91
CA PHE A 41 -6.37 -11.36 -12.49
C PHE A 41 -4.90 -11.28 -12.90
N LYS A 42 -4.33 -10.08 -12.81
CA LYS A 42 -2.90 -9.80 -12.94
C LYS A 42 -2.42 -8.96 -11.76
N LEU A 43 -1.27 -9.32 -11.18
CA LEU A 43 -0.58 -8.47 -10.21
C LEU A 43 0.46 -7.62 -10.94
N LEU A 44 0.27 -6.30 -10.93
CA LEU A 44 1.16 -5.33 -11.55
C LEU A 44 1.95 -4.60 -10.48
N ILE A 45 3.27 -4.63 -10.59
CA ILE A 45 4.21 -3.98 -9.67
C ILE A 45 4.87 -2.79 -10.34
N ASP A 46 4.54 -1.58 -9.88
CA ASP A 46 5.06 -0.31 -10.39
C ASP A 46 6.44 0.02 -9.83
N ARG A 47 7.36 -0.89 -10.10
CA ARG A 47 8.80 -0.70 -10.03
C ARG A 47 9.46 -1.68 -10.98
N ASP A 48 10.71 -1.41 -11.27
CA ASP A 48 11.50 -2.31 -12.11
C ASP A 48 11.77 -3.61 -11.35
N ARG A 49 11.74 -4.73 -12.07
CA ARG A 49 12.17 -6.02 -11.52
C ARG A 49 13.65 -5.95 -11.16
N LEU A 50 13.99 -6.32 -9.93
CA LEU A 50 15.34 -6.43 -9.42
C LEU A 50 15.86 -7.86 -9.62
N GLN A 51 17.18 -8.03 -9.63
CA GLN A 51 17.80 -9.37 -9.69
C GLN A 51 17.49 -10.22 -8.45
N SER A 52 17.23 -9.58 -7.31
CA SER A 52 16.82 -10.25 -6.07
C SER A 52 15.34 -10.61 -6.03
N ASP A 53 14.56 -10.28 -7.06
CA ASP A 53 13.14 -10.65 -7.08
C ASP A 53 12.94 -12.13 -7.42
N GLU A 54 12.38 -12.85 -6.46
CA GLU A 54 11.99 -14.25 -6.59
C GLU A 54 10.61 -14.37 -7.25
N ASP A 55 10.45 -15.41 -8.07
CA ASP A 55 9.15 -15.76 -8.62
C ASP A 55 8.26 -16.38 -7.53
N ILE A 56 6.95 -16.18 -7.65
CA ILE A 56 5.94 -16.70 -6.73
C ILE A 56 4.83 -17.38 -7.52
N ASP A 57 3.90 -18.06 -6.84
CA ASP A 57 2.85 -18.89 -7.46
C ASP A 57 1.76 -18.12 -8.23
N ILE A 58 1.91 -16.80 -8.38
CA ILE A 58 1.03 -15.97 -9.20
C ILE A 58 1.84 -15.19 -10.25
N GLN A 59 1.19 -14.84 -11.35
CA GLN A 59 1.83 -14.04 -12.38
C GLN A 59 2.00 -12.59 -11.91
N VAL A 60 3.25 -12.17 -11.77
CA VAL A 60 3.65 -10.80 -11.43
C VAL A 60 4.26 -10.12 -12.64
N ILE A 61 3.76 -8.94 -13.00
CA ILE A 61 4.27 -8.11 -14.09
C ILE A 61 4.86 -6.82 -13.51
N TYR A 62 6.16 -6.63 -13.68
CA TYR A 62 6.87 -5.43 -13.23
C TYR A 62 6.82 -4.32 -14.28
N ARG A 63 6.98 -3.06 -13.86
CA ARG A 63 6.90 -1.88 -14.75
C ARG A 63 7.77 -1.97 -15.99
N ASN A 64 8.97 -2.52 -15.85
CA ASN A 64 9.93 -2.64 -16.95
C ASN A 64 9.57 -3.77 -17.96
N HIS A 65 8.49 -4.51 -17.73
CA HIS A 65 7.95 -5.46 -18.69
C HIS A 65 7.17 -4.73 -19.80
N PRO A 66 7.36 -5.08 -21.10
CA PRO A 66 6.75 -4.35 -22.23
C PRO A 66 5.22 -4.33 -22.19
N ASP A 67 4.60 -5.33 -21.58
CA ASP A 67 3.14 -5.42 -21.45
C ASP A 67 2.55 -4.68 -20.25
N PHE A 68 3.35 -4.07 -19.36
CA PHE A 68 2.84 -3.51 -18.10
C PHE A 68 1.69 -2.52 -18.30
N TYR A 69 1.92 -1.47 -19.09
CA TYR A 69 0.89 -0.45 -19.34
C TYR A 69 -0.28 -1.00 -20.15
N ARG A 70 -0.01 -1.85 -21.15
CA ARG A 70 -1.05 -2.50 -21.96
C ARG A 70 -2.01 -3.34 -21.11
N LEU A 71 -1.48 -4.05 -20.11
CA LEU A 71 -2.28 -4.87 -19.19
C LEU A 71 -3.06 -4.01 -18.21
N LEU A 72 -2.49 -2.91 -17.72
CA LEU A 72 -3.21 -1.98 -16.87
C LEU A 72 -4.37 -1.32 -17.62
N ASP A 73 -4.10 -0.80 -18.82
CA ASP A 73 -5.11 -0.13 -19.66
C ASP A 73 -6.21 -1.10 -20.12
N GLY A 74 -5.89 -2.39 -20.23
CA GLY A 74 -6.83 -3.43 -20.62
C GLY A 74 -7.62 -4.04 -19.46
N ALA A 75 -7.42 -3.58 -18.22
CA ALA A 75 -8.14 -4.10 -17.05
C ALA A 75 -9.63 -3.73 -17.09
N GLU A 76 -10.49 -4.61 -16.61
CA GLU A 76 -11.89 -4.25 -16.34
C GLU A 76 -11.98 -3.39 -15.08
N LYS A 77 -11.28 -3.81 -14.02
CA LYS A 77 -11.17 -3.09 -12.75
C LYS A 77 -9.73 -3.06 -12.27
N ILE A 78 -9.39 -1.98 -11.58
CA ILE A 78 -8.10 -1.81 -10.93
C ILE A 78 -8.32 -1.70 -9.43
N HIS A 79 -7.63 -2.57 -8.70
CA HIS A 79 -7.59 -2.59 -7.24
C HIS A 79 -6.18 -2.18 -6.79
N ILE A 80 -6.04 -0.99 -6.23
CA ILE A 80 -4.77 -0.50 -5.71
C ILE A 80 -4.54 -1.13 -4.34
N LEU A 81 -3.61 -2.08 -4.26
CA LEU A 81 -3.20 -2.72 -3.02
C LEU A 81 -2.21 -1.86 -2.24
N HIS A 82 -1.36 -1.09 -2.92
CA HIS A 82 -0.41 -0.14 -2.35
C HIS A 82 0.03 0.86 -3.44
N GLY A 83 -0.54 2.06 -3.40
CA GLY A 83 -0.27 3.11 -4.40
C GLY A 83 0.89 4.03 -4.05
N TYR A 84 1.21 4.94 -4.97
CA TYR A 84 2.05 6.09 -4.67
C TYR A 84 1.32 7.10 -3.77
N TYR A 85 2.10 7.89 -3.06
CA TYR A 85 1.64 8.99 -2.20
C TYR A 85 1.59 10.34 -2.91
N GLU A 86 1.72 10.33 -4.23
CA GLU A 86 1.66 11.50 -5.10
C GLU A 86 0.91 11.16 -6.40
N PRO A 87 0.34 12.17 -7.09
CA PRO A 87 -0.38 11.96 -8.34
C PRO A 87 0.50 11.27 -9.36
N THR A 88 0.06 10.10 -9.83
CA THR A 88 0.83 9.31 -10.80
C THR A 88 0.02 9.17 -12.08
N LYS A 89 0.64 9.54 -13.21
CA LYS A 89 -0.01 9.54 -14.53
C LYS A 89 -0.70 8.22 -14.85
N VAL A 90 -0.07 7.09 -14.51
CA VAL A 90 -0.60 5.75 -14.79
C VAL A 90 -1.94 5.45 -14.09
N ILE A 91 -2.13 6.01 -12.88
CA ILE A 91 -3.37 5.91 -12.11
C ILE A 91 -4.41 6.89 -12.65
N LEU A 92 -3.99 8.13 -12.92
CA LEU A 92 -4.87 9.17 -13.46
C LEU A 92 -5.44 8.80 -14.85
N ASP A 93 -4.62 8.20 -15.71
CA ASP A 93 -5.02 7.74 -17.05
C ASP A 93 -6.06 6.60 -17.00
N ASN A 94 -6.18 5.90 -15.86
CA ASN A 94 -7.10 4.79 -15.64
C ASN A 94 -8.05 5.03 -14.46
N ALA A 95 -8.28 6.29 -14.08
CA ALA A 95 -9.06 6.68 -12.91
C ALA A 95 -10.49 6.08 -12.93
N ASP A 96 -11.10 5.97 -14.10
CA ASP A 96 -12.45 5.42 -14.30
C ASP A 96 -12.57 3.93 -13.95
N LYS A 97 -11.46 3.21 -13.94
CA LYS A 97 -11.39 1.77 -13.66
C LYS A 97 -11.01 1.46 -12.21
N ILE A 98 -10.65 2.47 -11.41
CA ILE A 98 -10.24 2.27 -10.02
C ILE A 98 -11.45 1.84 -9.19
N GLU A 99 -11.53 0.55 -8.88
CA GLU A 99 -12.62 -0.03 -8.10
C GLU A 99 -12.35 0.08 -6.61
N SER A 100 -11.10 -0.12 -6.18
CA SER A 100 -10.74 0.04 -4.78
C SER A 100 -9.33 0.58 -4.56
N ASN A 101 -9.15 1.30 -3.47
CA ASN A 101 -7.85 1.76 -2.99
C ASN A 101 -7.63 1.35 -1.53
N VAL A 102 -6.50 0.69 -1.25
CA VAL A 102 -6.06 0.38 0.12
C VAL A 102 -5.12 1.48 0.60
N MET A 103 -5.55 2.18 1.65
CA MET A 103 -4.80 3.25 2.30
C MET A 103 -4.01 2.72 3.51
N HIS A 104 -2.69 2.91 3.47
CA HIS A 104 -1.74 2.37 4.46
C HIS A 104 -1.28 3.37 5.51
N CYS A 105 -1.35 4.65 5.14
CA CYS A 105 -0.80 5.76 5.88
C CYS A 105 -1.72 6.95 5.64
N SER A 106 -1.88 7.80 6.65
CA SER A 106 -2.50 9.11 6.45
C SER A 106 -1.40 10.11 6.18
N LEU A 107 -1.39 10.70 4.98
CA LEU A 107 -0.41 11.73 4.60
C LEU A 107 -0.50 12.93 5.54
N TYR A 108 -1.72 13.33 5.91
CA TYR A 108 -1.96 14.42 6.84
C TYR A 108 -1.19 14.24 8.16
N LYS A 109 -1.35 13.07 8.81
CA LYS A 109 -0.68 12.73 10.07
C LYS A 109 0.82 12.51 9.85
N SER A 110 1.20 11.86 8.75
CA SER A 110 2.58 11.49 8.47
C SER A 110 3.49 12.69 8.22
N LEU A 111 3.01 13.69 7.48
CA LEU A 111 3.77 14.93 7.21
C LEU A 111 3.82 15.87 8.42
N ARG A 112 2.85 15.78 9.35
CA ARG A 112 2.75 16.63 10.55
C ARG A 112 3.23 15.95 11.83
N ALA A 113 3.71 14.71 11.76
CA ALA A 113 4.17 13.97 12.93
C ALA A 113 5.24 14.72 13.74
N HIS A 114 6.08 15.53 13.09
CA HIS A 114 7.08 16.35 13.77
C HIS A 114 6.45 17.46 14.63
N GLU A 115 5.35 18.06 14.17
CA GLU A 115 4.59 19.08 14.91
C GLU A 115 3.91 18.46 16.13
N ASP A 116 3.25 17.31 15.93
CA ASP A 116 2.54 16.57 17.00
C ASP A 116 3.49 16.10 18.12
N LEU A 117 4.76 15.88 17.80
CA LEU A 117 5.78 15.35 18.70
C LEU A 117 6.74 16.42 19.22
N ASP A 118 6.55 17.69 18.88
CA ASP A 118 7.45 18.82 19.22
C ASP A 118 8.91 18.57 18.79
N LEU A 119 9.07 18.12 17.55
CA LEU A 119 10.37 17.77 16.95
C LEU A 119 10.77 18.76 15.87
N SER A 120 12.08 18.84 15.62
CA SER A 120 12.58 19.48 14.41
C SER A 120 12.09 18.75 13.16
N TRP A 121 12.04 19.49 12.04
CA TRP A 121 11.55 18.97 10.77
C TRP A 121 12.21 17.64 10.41
N LEU A 122 11.38 16.62 10.18
CA LEU A 122 11.82 15.28 9.85
C LEU A 122 11.95 15.14 8.33
N LYS A 123 12.87 14.30 7.87
CA LYS A 123 12.94 13.96 6.44
C LYS A 123 11.71 13.13 6.05
N HIS A 124 10.85 13.70 5.21
CA HIS A 124 9.68 13.01 4.66
C HIS A 124 9.97 12.32 3.31
N PHE A 125 9.08 11.40 2.93
CA PHE A 125 9.04 10.80 1.59
C PHE A 125 8.35 11.74 0.60
N SER A 126 8.49 11.48 -0.70
CA SER A 126 7.73 12.24 -1.71
C SER A 126 6.25 11.95 -1.53
N ALA A 127 5.48 12.98 -1.21
CA ALA A 127 4.05 12.90 -0.96
C ALA A 127 3.40 14.25 -1.21
N GLU A 128 2.13 14.20 -1.63
CA GLU A 128 1.30 15.39 -1.79
C GLU A 128 0.04 15.23 -0.92
N ASP A 129 -0.17 16.15 0.03
CA ASP A 129 -1.29 16.08 0.98
C ASP A 129 -2.67 15.98 0.28
N SER A 130 -2.85 16.65 -0.87
CA SER A 130 -4.08 16.60 -1.68
C SER A 130 -4.36 15.21 -2.24
N TRP A 131 -3.33 14.42 -2.51
CA TRP A 131 -3.45 13.16 -3.23
C TRP A 131 -4.27 12.12 -2.46
N GLU A 132 -4.16 12.12 -1.13
CA GLU A 132 -4.98 11.26 -0.27
C GLU A 132 -6.48 11.49 -0.49
N LYS A 133 -6.88 12.77 -0.54
CA LYS A 133 -8.27 13.15 -0.81
C LYS A 133 -8.68 12.84 -2.25
N GLU A 134 -7.81 13.11 -3.22
CA GLU A 134 -8.10 12.79 -4.63
C GLU A 134 -8.34 11.29 -4.82
N MET A 135 -7.56 10.44 -4.17
CA MET A 135 -7.76 8.99 -4.23
C MET A 135 -9.06 8.53 -3.57
N LEU A 136 -9.51 9.22 -2.51
CA LEU A 136 -10.84 8.99 -1.90
C LEU A 136 -11.98 9.36 -2.87
N ASP A 137 -11.78 10.38 -3.70
CA ASP A 137 -12.77 10.81 -4.71
C ASP A 137 -12.72 9.91 -5.98
N ILE A 138 -11.55 9.37 -6.34
CA ILE A 138 -11.35 8.50 -7.51
C ILE A 138 -11.83 7.07 -7.26
N ALA A 139 -11.45 6.48 -6.13
CA ALA A 139 -11.72 5.07 -5.87
C ALA A 139 -13.17 4.86 -5.44
N LYS A 140 -13.87 3.90 -6.05
CA LYS A 140 -15.26 3.59 -5.67
C LYS A 140 -15.38 3.02 -4.25
N LYS A 141 -14.33 2.35 -3.77
CA LYS A 141 -14.23 1.84 -2.40
C LYS A 141 -12.86 2.14 -1.82
N THR A 142 -12.85 2.67 -0.61
CA THR A 142 -11.61 2.85 0.13
C THR A 142 -11.54 1.86 1.28
N ILE A 143 -10.38 1.25 1.45
CA ILE A 143 -10.08 0.33 2.55
C ILE A 143 -8.96 0.95 3.38
N TRP A 144 -9.22 1.15 4.67
CA TRP A 144 -8.22 1.63 5.63
C TRP A 144 -7.63 0.47 6.42
N ILE A 145 -6.31 0.42 6.51
CA ILE A 145 -5.56 -0.59 7.29
C ILE A 145 -4.65 0.04 8.35
N GLY A 146 -4.94 1.29 8.72
CA GLY A 146 -4.21 1.99 9.75
C GLY A 146 -4.72 1.69 11.17
N LEU A 147 -4.01 2.22 12.16
CA LEU A 147 -4.28 1.94 13.57
C LEU A 147 -5.38 2.82 14.19
N SER A 148 -5.66 3.95 13.56
CA SER A 148 -6.58 4.97 14.07
C SER A 148 -7.27 5.63 12.89
N ASP A 149 -8.48 6.09 13.09
CA ASP A 149 -9.25 6.84 12.11
C ASP A 149 -8.45 8.01 11.53
N THR A 150 -8.70 8.29 10.26
CA THR A 150 -8.21 9.49 9.56
C THR A 150 -9.26 10.58 9.63
N ILE A 151 -8.86 11.81 9.29
CA ILE A 151 -9.79 12.96 9.18
C ILE A 151 -10.91 12.76 8.13
N TYR A 152 -10.82 11.69 7.33
CA TYR A 152 -11.77 11.40 6.26
C TYR A 152 -12.86 10.42 6.68
N HIS A 153 -12.75 9.73 7.82
CA HIS A 153 -13.73 8.72 8.25
C HIS A 153 -15.11 9.32 8.50
N ASP A 154 -15.19 10.60 8.89
CA ASP A 154 -16.47 11.28 9.10
C ASP A 154 -17.21 11.62 7.81
N ASN A 155 -16.50 11.68 6.67
CA ASN A 155 -17.04 12.25 5.42
C ASN A 155 -17.00 11.27 4.23
N TYR A 156 -16.31 10.15 4.35
CA TYR A 156 -16.16 9.14 3.31
C TYR A 156 -16.56 7.77 3.84
N ASP A 157 -17.17 6.94 2.99
CA ASP A 157 -17.43 5.54 3.29
C ASP A 157 -16.12 4.75 3.17
N ILE A 158 -15.48 4.53 4.31
CA ILE A 158 -14.19 3.85 4.44
C ILE A 158 -14.41 2.51 5.14
N ILE A 159 -13.90 1.44 4.52
CA ILE A 159 -13.94 0.09 5.10
C ILE A 159 -12.70 -0.10 5.97
N ASP A 160 -12.90 -0.20 7.27
CA ASP A 160 -11.84 -0.52 8.21
C ASP A 160 -11.55 -2.03 8.24
N ILE A 161 -10.30 -2.39 7.95
CA ILE A 161 -9.80 -3.73 8.27
C ILE A 161 -9.02 -3.61 9.57
N PRO A 162 -9.54 -4.18 10.68
CA PRO A 162 -8.86 -4.10 11.96
C PRO A 162 -7.52 -4.81 11.85
N ASN A 163 -6.54 -4.25 12.56
CA ASN A 163 -5.25 -4.88 12.68
C ASN A 163 -5.40 -6.26 13.36
N PHE A 164 -4.98 -7.32 12.67
CA PHE A 164 -5.01 -8.70 13.17
C PHE A 164 -3.62 -9.18 13.67
N TYR A 165 -2.64 -8.30 13.78
CA TYR A 165 -1.35 -8.62 14.40
C TYR A 165 -1.53 -8.85 15.90
N GLU A 166 -1.46 -10.11 16.30
CA GLU A 166 -1.37 -10.48 17.72
C GLU A 166 0.08 -10.41 18.20
N PHE A 167 0.30 -9.69 19.31
CA PHE A 167 1.59 -9.75 20.00
C PHE A 167 1.81 -11.17 20.54
N LYS A 168 2.76 -11.90 19.95
CA LYS A 168 3.13 -13.25 20.41
C LYS A 168 3.84 -13.26 21.77
N ALA A 169 4.26 -12.10 22.26
CA ALA A 169 4.90 -11.95 23.56
C ALA A 169 4.57 -10.60 24.17
N ASN A 170 4.18 -10.60 25.45
CA ASN A 170 4.08 -9.41 26.29
C ASN A 170 5.28 -9.39 27.25
N LYS A 171 6.42 -8.88 26.76
CA LYS A 171 7.64 -8.75 27.56
C LYS A 171 7.70 -7.35 28.17
N ILE A 172 8.31 -7.24 29.34
CA ILE A 172 8.62 -5.95 29.95
C ILE A 172 9.49 -5.18 28.94
N ALA A 173 9.11 -3.93 28.63
CA ALA A 173 9.94 -3.03 27.85
C ALA A 173 11.27 -2.85 28.59
N ILE A 174 12.37 -3.26 27.94
CA ILE A 174 13.72 -3.11 28.47
C ILE A 174 14.44 -2.09 27.60
N GLU A 175 15.02 -1.05 28.22
CA GLU A 175 15.97 -0.19 27.53
C GLU A 175 17.21 -1.03 27.18
N ASN A 176 17.40 -1.31 25.90
CA ASN A 176 18.53 -2.08 25.44
C ASN A 176 19.01 -1.58 24.08
N ASN A 177 20.27 -1.13 24.04
CA ASN A 177 20.95 -0.69 22.81
C ASN A 177 21.18 -1.82 21.77
N THR A 178 20.66 -3.02 22.04
CA THR A 178 20.86 -4.23 21.23
C THR A 178 19.55 -4.74 20.60
N VAL A 179 18.38 -4.30 21.07
CA VAL A 179 17.07 -4.82 20.59
C VAL A 179 16.08 -3.67 20.38
N GLY A 180 15.90 -3.24 19.12
CA GLY A 180 14.81 -2.34 18.72
C GLY A 180 13.50 -3.10 18.57
N PHE A 181 12.43 -2.63 19.23
CA PHE A 181 11.10 -3.22 19.12
C PHE A 181 10.42 -2.79 17.81
N CYS A 182 10.28 -3.73 16.87
CA CYS A 182 9.62 -3.49 15.58
C CYS A 182 8.08 -3.67 15.67
N SER A 183 7.37 -2.87 16.45
CA SER A 183 5.93 -2.67 16.17
C SER A 183 5.79 -1.59 15.10
N ARG A 184 5.84 -2.00 13.82
CA ARG A 184 5.80 -1.11 12.64
C ARG A 184 6.61 0.18 12.85
N MET A 185 7.89 0.04 13.18
CA MET A 185 8.86 1.08 12.82
C MET A 185 9.02 1.05 11.31
N GLU A 186 8.13 1.74 10.61
CA GLU A 186 8.58 2.34 9.37
C GLU A 186 9.66 3.33 9.80
N THR A 187 10.84 3.32 9.16
CA THR A 187 11.96 4.23 9.48
C THR A 187 11.57 5.72 9.51
N ARG A 188 10.38 6.03 9.00
CA ARG A 188 9.67 7.30 8.93
C ARG A 188 8.97 7.72 10.24
N LYS A 189 8.92 6.88 11.27
CA LYS A 189 8.21 7.13 12.55
C LYS A 189 9.12 7.43 13.73
N ALA A 190 10.05 8.38 13.57
CA ALA A 190 10.79 8.94 14.70
C ALA A 190 11.54 7.89 15.58
N PRO A 191 12.58 7.20 15.03
CA PRO A 191 13.35 6.18 15.76
C PRO A 191 13.97 6.65 17.08
N HIS A 192 14.11 7.96 17.27
CA HIS A 192 14.75 8.56 18.44
C HIS A 192 13.95 8.38 19.74
N PHE A 193 12.71 7.89 19.67
CA PHE A 193 11.91 7.53 20.85
C PHE A 193 12.04 6.05 21.27
N LEU A 194 12.99 5.30 20.67
CA LEU A 194 13.31 3.92 21.03
C LEU A 194 14.69 3.80 21.68
#